data_AF-A0A128A4B2-F1
#
_entry.id   AF-A0A128A4B2-F1
#
_cell.length_a   1.000
_cell.length_b   1.000
_cell.length_c   1.000
_cell.angle_alpha   90.00
_cell.angle_beta   90.00
_cell.angle_gamma   90.00
#
_symmetry.space_group_name_H-M   'P 1'
#
loop_
_entity.id
_entity.type
_entity.pdbx_description
1 polymer ?
#
loop_
_entity_poly.entity_id
_entity_poly.type
_entity_poly.pdbx_seq_one_letter_code
_entity_poly.pdbx_strand_id
1 'polypeptide(L)'
;MTYRYFVTLVIITISSCCIVLITTAHLSEESSYSPIVISGGGSSSSQVNILIHAPDFNSNSYAIDTIGEDGSKVTISTREASIPYRLVETGPDTGDFAGYVILSSSTSECSPVCGPTDGFLAAGGDDGITVSFTYSDGQTISSSSYGQSPTPVYTNTVPEFPLAGLGLLVGIVSLVLISKTSFMLQKSYN
;
A
#
# COMPACT_ATOMS: atom_id res chain seq x y z
N MET A 1 -26.37 19.67 46.06
CA MET A 1 -26.60 20.18 44.69
C MET A 1 -25.58 19.57 43.73
N THR A 2 -25.36 18.25 43.80
CA THR A 2 -24.03 17.69 43.47
C THR A 2 -24.10 16.38 42.68
N TYR A 3 -25.05 15.48 42.98
CA TYR A 3 -25.15 14.19 42.30
C TYR A 3 -25.65 14.30 40.85
N ARG A 4 -26.68 15.12 40.61
CA ARG A 4 -27.26 15.29 39.28
C ARG A 4 -26.29 15.94 38.28
N TYR A 5 -25.42 16.85 38.74
CA TYR A 5 -24.38 17.48 37.93
C TYR A 5 -23.22 16.53 37.62
N PHE A 6 -22.88 15.65 38.55
CA PHE A 6 -21.81 14.68 38.38
C PHE A 6 -22.16 13.63 37.30
N VAL A 7 -23.41 13.16 37.31
CA VAL A 7 -23.90 12.20 36.30
C VAL A 7 -23.93 12.83 34.90
N THR A 8 -24.35 14.09 34.75
CA THR A 8 -24.32 14.76 33.43
C THR A 8 -22.90 14.97 32.91
N LEU A 9 -21.95 15.33 33.76
CA LEU A 9 -20.54 15.49 33.36
C LEU A 9 -19.92 14.18 32.87
N VAL A 10 -20.18 13.06 33.56
CA VAL A 10 -19.66 11.74 33.18
C VAL A 10 -20.27 11.25 31.86
N ILE A 11 -21.56 11.51 31.61
CA ILE A 11 -22.20 11.15 30.34
C ILE A 11 -21.64 11.99 29.18
N ILE A 12 -21.37 13.28 29.40
CA ILE A 12 -20.78 14.15 28.37
C ILE A 12 -19.34 13.72 28.05
N THR A 13 -18.54 13.32 29.03
CA THR A 13 -17.16 12.87 28.79
C THR A 13 -17.10 11.50 28.11
N ILE A 14 -17.97 10.55 28.47
CA ILE A 14 -18.06 9.24 27.80
C ILE A 14 -18.58 9.40 26.35
N SER A 15 -19.59 10.25 26.14
CA SER A 15 -20.13 10.55 24.81
C SER A 15 -19.10 11.26 23.91
N SER A 16 -18.34 12.21 24.46
CA SER A 16 -17.25 12.88 23.75
C SER A 16 -16.10 11.92 23.41
N CYS A 17 -15.76 10.97 24.31
CA CYS A 17 -14.76 9.95 24.05
C CYS A 17 -15.18 8.99 22.92
N CYS A 18 -16.48 8.63 22.86
CA CYS A 18 -17.03 7.83 21.76
C CYS A 18 -17.00 8.58 20.43
N ILE A 19 -17.33 9.88 20.41
CA ILE A 19 -17.28 10.67 19.18
C ILE A 19 -15.84 10.83 18.70
N VAL A 20 -14.88 11.06 19.60
CA VAL A 20 -13.45 11.14 19.25
C VAL A 20 -12.92 9.79 18.73
N LEU A 21 -13.29 8.66 19.34
CA LEU A 21 -12.97 7.31 18.83
C LEU A 21 -13.60 7.02 17.46
N ILE A 22 -14.83 7.48 17.22
CA ILE A 22 -15.51 7.28 15.94
C ILE A 22 -14.87 8.18 14.85
N THR A 23 -14.44 9.39 15.19
CA THR A 23 -13.74 10.27 14.24
C THR A 23 -12.31 9.82 13.94
N THR A 24 -11.64 9.11 14.85
CA THR A 24 -10.30 8.53 14.57
C THR A 24 -10.37 7.15 13.91
N ALA A 25 -11.52 6.47 13.95
CA ALA A 25 -11.75 5.23 13.19
C ALA A 25 -12.07 5.48 11.71
N HIS A 26 -12.49 6.69 11.35
CA HIS A 26 -12.82 7.08 9.99
C HIS A 26 -11.87 8.18 9.52
N LEU A 27 -10.66 7.80 9.13
CA LEU A 27 -9.79 8.40 8.11
C LEU A 27 -8.40 7.77 8.27
N SER A 28 -8.30 6.45 8.16
CA SER A 28 -7.14 5.93 7.44
C SER A 28 -7.37 6.39 6.00
N GLU A 29 -6.60 7.38 5.55
CA GLU A 29 -6.36 7.54 4.12
C GLU A 29 -5.89 6.18 3.61
N GLU A 30 -6.82 5.40 3.08
CA GLU A 30 -6.47 4.35 2.13
C GLU A 30 -5.94 5.13 0.93
N SER A 31 -4.65 5.49 0.97
CA SER A 31 -3.93 5.77 -0.25
C SER A 31 -4.25 4.55 -1.11
N SER A 32 -4.91 4.78 -2.25
CA SER A 32 -5.33 3.71 -3.14
C SER A 32 -4.05 3.06 -3.70
N TYR A 33 -3.48 2.15 -2.91
CA TYR A 33 -2.27 1.44 -3.25
C TYR A 33 -2.69 0.47 -4.33
N SER A 34 -2.34 0.79 -5.57
CA SER A 34 -2.54 -0.17 -6.64
C SER A 34 -1.59 -1.33 -6.37
N PRO A 35 -2.08 -2.58 -6.30
CA PRO A 35 -1.21 -3.75 -6.14
C PRO A 35 -0.26 -3.93 -7.33
N ILE A 36 -0.43 -3.18 -8.42
CA ILE A 36 0.47 -3.19 -9.58
C ILE A 36 0.99 -1.77 -9.83
N VAL A 37 2.31 -1.62 -9.75
CA VAL A 37 3.04 -0.39 -10.03
C VAL A 37 3.82 -0.53 -11.34
N ILE A 38 3.66 0.46 -12.23
CA ILE A 38 4.38 0.55 -13.50
C ILE A 38 5.22 1.82 -13.48
N SER A 39 6.52 1.72 -13.77
CA SER A 39 7.42 2.88 -13.78
C SER A 39 8.46 2.84 -14.90
N GLY A 40 8.92 4.01 -15.34
CA GLY A 40 9.97 4.12 -16.34
C GLY A 40 11.33 3.69 -15.77
N GLY A 41 12.16 3.07 -16.62
CA GLY A 41 13.52 2.67 -16.30
C GLY A 41 14.48 3.86 -16.24
N GLY A 42 15.43 3.81 -15.31
CA GLY A 42 16.37 4.92 -15.05
C GLY A 42 17.49 5.10 -16.07
N SER A 43 17.62 4.24 -17.09
CA SER A 43 18.80 4.22 -17.99
C SER A 43 18.49 4.23 -19.50
N SER A 44 17.27 3.88 -19.91
CA SER A 44 16.79 4.04 -21.28
C SER A 44 15.31 4.39 -21.26
N SER A 45 14.85 5.27 -22.16
CA SER A 45 13.42 5.62 -22.28
C SER A 45 12.53 4.42 -22.65
N SER A 46 13.15 3.31 -23.04
CA SER A 46 12.48 2.09 -23.48
C SER A 46 12.28 1.07 -22.36
N GLN A 47 13.00 1.16 -21.24
CA GLN A 47 12.80 0.20 -20.15
C GLN A 47 11.60 0.59 -19.30
N VAL A 48 10.78 -0.39 -18.91
CA VAL A 48 9.66 -0.20 -17.99
C VAL A 48 9.72 -1.23 -16.88
N ASN A 49 9.84 -0.74 -15.65
CA ASN A 49 9.84 -1.54 -14.44
C ASN A 49 8.42 -1.82 -13.99
N ILE A 50 8.23 -3.02 -13.45
CA ILE A 50 6.95 -3.55 -12.99
C ILE A 50 7.17 -4.08 -11.59
N LEU A 51 6.27 -3.73 -10.69
CA LEU A 51 6.19 -4.28 -9.34
C LEU A 51 4.75 -4.70 -9.06
N ILE A 52 4.58 -5.91 -8.56
CA ILE A 52 3.30 -6.44 -8.10
C ILE A 52 3.44 -6.81 -6.63
N HIS A 53 2.60 -6.21 -5.80
CA HIS A 53 2.43 -6.59 -4.41
C HIS A 53 1.40 -7.72 -4.32
N ALA A 54 1.87 -8.94 -4.07
CA ALA A 54 1.07 -10.16 -3.98
C ALA A 54 1.49 -11.03 -2.77
N PRO A 55 1.17 -10.62 -1.52
CA PRO A 55 1.56 -11.35 -0.30
C PRO A 55 1.04 -12.79 -0.23
N ASP A 56 -0.03 -13.10 -0.95
CA ASP A 56 -0.61 -14.44 -1.02
C ASP A 56 0.19 -15.42 -1.90
N PHE A 57 1.14 -14.92 -2.70
CA PHE A 57 2.11 -15.72 -3.45
C PHE A 57 3.47 -15.83 -2.75
N ASN A 58 3.67 -15.19 -1.60
CA ASN A 58 4.82 -15.39 -0.73
C ASN A 58 4.58 -16.63 0.14
N SER A 59 4.88 -17.79 -0.43
CA SER A 59 4.59 -19.10 0.12
C SER A 59 5.72 -19.64 1.01
N ASN A 60 6.95 -19.17 0.80
CA ASN A 60 8.13 -19.64 1.51
C ASN A 60 8.99 -18.48 2.02
N SER A 61 8.95 -18.28 3.34
CA SER A 61 9.68 -17.21 4.03
C SER A 61 11.23 -17.29 3.95
N TYR A 62 11.78 -18.36 3.36
CA TYR A 62 13.22 -18.56 3.20
C TYR A 62 13.68 -18.67 1.74
N ALA A 63 12.75 -18.65 0.78
CA ALA A 63 13.06 -18.75 -0.63
C ALA A 63 12.65 -17.48 -1.36
N ILE A 64 13.11 -17.37 -2.60
CA ILE A 64 12.61 -16.37 -3.55
C ILE A 64 11.52 -17.05 -4.35
N ASP A 65 10.29 -16.54 -4.23
CA ASP A 65 9.15 -17.05 -4.98
C ASP A 65 9.03 -16.37 -6.36
N THR A 66 8.20 -16.94 -7.23
CA THR A 66 7.93 -16.41 -8.58
C THR A 66 6.44 -16.40 -8.90
N ILE A 67 6.00 -15.41 -9.68
CA ILE A 67 4.64 -15.32 -10.22
C ILE A 67 4.66 -15.19 -11.74
N GLY A 68 3.54 -15.51 -12.37
CA GLY A 68 3.40 -15.55 -13.83
C GLY A 68 3.68 -16.93 -14.44
N GLU A 69 3.94 -17.91 -13.59
CA GLU A 69 4.05 -19.33 -13.91
C GLU A 69 3.26 -20.15 -12.87
N ASP A 70 3.22 -21.47 -13.06
CA ASP A 70 2.69 -22.46 -12.09
C ASP A 70 1.28 -22.16 -11.56
N GLY A 71 0.37 -21.83 -12.49
CA GLY A 71 -1.05 -21.60 -12.20
C GLY A 71 -1.42 -20.14 -12.04
N SER A 72 -0.44 -19.24 -11.93
CA SER A 72 -0.65 -17.80 -12.10
C SER A 72 -0.19 -17.34 -13.49
N LYS A 73 -0.65 -16.17 -13.95
CA LYS A 73 -0.25 -15.61 -15.23
C LYS A 73 -0.03 -14.12 -15.12
N VAL A 74 1.16 -13.65 -15.52
CA VAL A 74 1.43 -12.23 -15.73
C VAL A 74 1.50 -11.98 -17.23
N THR A 75 0.81 -10.95 -17.68
CA THR A 75 0.82 -10.52 -19.08
C THR A 75 1.15 -9.04 -19.14
N ILE A 76 2.11 -8.69 -19.99
CA ILE A 76 2.44 -7.30 -20.29
C ILE A 76 1.97 -7.02 -21.70
N SER A 77 1.25 -5.92 -21.90
CA SER A 77 0.70 -5.55 -23.20
C SER A 77 0.80 -4.06 -23.48
N THR A 78 0.98 -3.74 -24.74
CA THR A 78 0.78 -2.43 -25.35
C THR A 78 -0.44 -2.52 -26.26
N ARG A 79 -0.69 -1.46 -27.04
CA ARG A 79 -1.66 -1.51 -28.13
C ARG A 79 -1.25 -2.51 -29.21
N GLU A 80 0.05 -2.65 -29.46
CA GLU A 80 0.57 -3.43 -30.59
C GLU A 80 0.77 -4.91 -30.29
N ALA A 81 1.12 -5.24 -29.04
CA ALA A 81 1.44 -6.62 -28.70
C ALA A 81 1.20 -6.95 -27.23
N SER A 82 1.26 -8.25 -26.94
CA SER A 82 1.18 -8.79 -25.59
C SER A 82 2.14 -9.97 -25.46
N ILE A 83 2.87 -10.02 -24.35
CA ILE A 83 3.82 -11.10 -24.05
C ILE A 83 3.52 -11.71 -22.67
N PRO A 84 3.68 -13.03 -22.52
CA PRO A 84 3.66 -13.68 -21.21
C PRO A 84 4.93 -13.32 -20.43
N TYR A 85 4.78 -13.16 -19.12
CA TYR A 85 5.87 -12.70 -18.26
C TYR A 85 5.91 -13.45 -16.93
N ARG A 86 7.09 -13.50 -16.34
CA ARG A 86 7.38 -14.00 -15.01
C ARG A 86 8.07 -12.91 -14.20
N LEU A 87 7.58 -12.68 -12.99
CA LEU A 87 8.22 -11.79 -12.02
C LEU A 87 8.80 -12.60 -10.88
N VAL A 88 9.85 -12.07 -10.27
CA VAL A 88 10.58 -12.72 -9.19
C VAL A 88 10.47 -11.86 -7.93
N GLU A 89 10.30 -12.51 -6.79
CA GLU A 89 10.23 -11.82 -5.51
C GLU A 89 11.52 -11.02 -5.24
N THR A 90 11.37 -9.84 -4.68
CA THR A 90 12.47 -8.88 -4.43
C THR A 90 13.39 -9.30 -3.29
N GLY A 91 12.95 -10.25 -2.46
CA GLY A 91 13.68 -10.86 -1.37
C GLY A 91 12.81 -11.92 -0.70
N PRO A 92 13.35 -12.78 0.18
CA PRO A 92 12.52 -13.76 0.88
C PRO A 92 11.51 -13.06 1.79
N ASP A 93 10.29 -13.57 1.82
CA ASP A 93 9.22 -13.12 2.70
C ASP A 93 8.76 -11.66 2.47
N THR A 94 8.90 -11.12 1.25
CA THR A 94 8.49 -9.73 0.96
C THR A 94 7.07 -9.64 0.40
N GLY A 95 6.65 -10.63 -0.40
CA GLY A 95 5.40 -10.55 -1.17
C GLY A 95 5.43 -9.51 -2.28
N ASP A 96 6.59 -8.97 -2.61
CA ASP A 96 6.80 -7.97 -3.66
C ASP A 96 7.57 -8.59 -4.83
N PHE A 97 6.94 -8.68 -6.00
CA PHE A 97 7.50 -9.30 -7.21
C PHE A 97 7.83 -8.26 -8.26
N ALA A 98 9.06 -8.28 -8.77
CA ALA A 98 9.57 -7.23 -9.64
C ALA A 98 10.27 -7.75 -10.90
N GLY A 99 10.33 -6.86 -11.89
CA GLY A 99 10.99 -7.08 -13.17
C GLY A 99 10.93 -5.84 -14.05
N TYR A 100 11.49 -5.93 -15.25
CA TYR A 100 11.36 -4.89 -16.26
C TYR A 100 11.29 -5.48 -17.67
N VAL A 101 10.51 -4.85 -18.54
CA VAL A 101 10.44 -5.16 -19.98
C VAL A 101 11.12 -4.06 -20.78
N ILE A 102 11.58 -4.38 -21.99
CA ILE A 102 12.16 -3.40 -22.92
C ILE A 102 11.16 -3.12 -24.05
N LEU A 103 10.79 -1.86 -24.22
CA LEU A 103 9.97 -1.40 -25.33
C LEU A 103 10.80 -1.35 -26.63
N SER A 104 10.27 -1.97 -27.67
CA SER A 104 10.83 -2.00 -29.02
C SER A 104 9.87 -1.30 -29.97
N SER A 105 10.38 -0.58 -30.96
CA SER A 105 9.53 0.13 -31.94
C SER A 105 8.92 -0.79 -33.01
N SER A 106 9.28 -2.08 -33.05
CA SER A 106 8.89 -2.95 -34.18
C SER A 106 8.68 -4.43 -33.85
N THR A 107 9.28 -4.96 -32.79
CA THR A 107 9.26 -6.41 -32.52
C THR A 107 8.92 -6.71 -31.07
N SER A 108 8.15 -7.78 -30.87
CA SER A 108 8.01 -8.43 -29.58
C SER A 108 8.77 -9.74 -29.62
N GLU A 109 9.63 -9.98 -28.63
CA GLU A 109 10.43 -11.20 -28.54
C GLU A 109 10.24 -11.83 -27.17
N CYS A 110 9.73 -13.06 -27.17
CA CYS A 110 9.52 -13.85 -25.97
C CYS A 110 9.47 -15.35 -26.27
N SER A 111 10.12 -16.19 -25.46
CA SER A 111 10.11 -17.64 -25.68
C SER A 111 10.38 -18.46 -24.40
N PRO A 112 9.44 -19.31 -23.95
CA PRO A 112 7.98 -19.20 -24.10
C PRO A 112 7.37 -18.17 -23.14
N VAL A 113 8.09 -17.82 -22.07
CA VAL A 113 7.73 -16.85 -21.03
C VAL A 113 8.97 -16.02 -20.73
N CYS A 114 8.82 -14.69 -20.67
CA CYS A 114 9.91 -13.75 -20.41
C CYS A 114 9.98 -13.39 -18.94
N GLY A 115 11.00 -12.63 -18.58
CA GLY A 115 11.21 -12.03 -17.28
C GLY A 115 12.20 -12.79 -16.38
N PRO A 116 12.58 -12.19 -15.25
CA PRO A 116 12.09 -10.90 -14.76
C PRO A 116 12.70 -9.69 -15.48
N THR A 117 13.82 -9.85 -16.19
CA THR A 117 14.64 -8.73 -16.70
C THR A 117 14.99 -8.86 -18.18
N ASP A 118 14.12 -9.45 -18.98
CA ASP A 118 14.30 -9.63 -20.41
C ASP A 118 12.97 -9.46 -21.15
N GLY A 119 12.95 -9.77 -22.44
CA GLY A 119 11.77 -9.63 -23.28
C GLY A 119 11.67 -8.25 -23.91
N PHE A 120 11.36 -8.28 -25.21
CA PHE A 120 11.06 -7.09 -25.99
C PHE A 120 9.55 -7.03 -26.24
N LEU A 121 8.97 -5.85 -26.09
CA LEU A 121 7.57 -5.60 -26.33
C LEU A 121 7.42 -4.48 -27.35
N ALA A 122 6.79 -4.78 -28.49
CA ALA A 122 6.50 -3.79 -29.51
C ALA A 122 5.59 -2.68 -28.93
N ALA A 123 5.97 -1.43 -29.16
CA ALA A 123 5.23 -0.25 -28.69
C ALA A 123 5.35 0.91 -29.69
N GLY A 124 4.24 1.60 -29.90
CA GLY A 124 4.19 2.91 -30.54
C GLY A 124 4.63 4.05 -29.62
N GLY A 125 4.84 5.25 -30.18
CA GLY A 125 5.35 6.41 -29.44
C GLY A 125 4.42 6.97 -28.36
N ASP A 126 3.11 6.71 -28.47
CA ASP A 126 2.05 7.15 -27.57
C ASP A 126 1.33 5.97 -26.87
N ASP A 127 1.92 4.77 -26.93
CA ASP A 127 1.30 3.59 -26.34
C ASP A 127 1.40 3.58 -24.82
N GLY A 128 0.29 3.27 -24.17
CA GLY A 128 0.27 2.90 -22.76
C GLY A 128 0.66 1.43 -22.59
N ILE A 129 1.31 1.13 -21.46
CA ILE A 129 1.54 -0.25 -21.04
C ILE A 129 0.44 -0.65 -20.10
N THR A 130 -0.04 -1.87 -20.25
CA THR A 130 -0.94 -2.54 -19.32
C THR A 130 -0.25 -3.80 -18.80
N VAL A 131 -0.28 -3.98 -17.48
CA VAL A 131 0.16 -5.20 -16.81
C VAL A 131 -1.08 -5.83 -16.21
N SER A 132 -1.31 -7.12 -16.50
CA SER A 132 -2.34 -7.92 -15.85
C SER A 132 -1.74 -9.11 -15.11
N PHE A 133 -2.32 -9.40 -13.96
CA PHE A 133 -1.99 -10.55 -13.13
C PHE A 133 -3.26 -11.37 -12.88
N THR A 134 -3.24 -12.61 -13.33
CA THR A 134 -4.33 -13.57 -13.19
C THR A 134 -3.93 -14.65 -12.17
N TYR A 135 -4.78 -14.80 -11.17
CA TYR A 135 -4.70 -15.79 -10.11
C TYR A 135 -5.13 -17.18 -10.63
N SER A 136 -4.80 -18.23 -9.89
CA SER A 136 -5.13 -19.61 -10.25
C SER A 136 -6.63 -19.93 -10.25
N ASP A 137 -7.43 -19.13 -9.55
CA ASP A 137 -8.89 -19.18 -9.57
C ASP A 137 -9.54 -18.39 -10.72
N GLY A 138 -8.72 -17.74 -11.57
CA GLY A 138 -9.14 -16.96 -12.72
C GLY A 138 -9.44 -15.48 -12.42
N GLN A 139 -9.35 -15.02 -11.17
CA GLN A 139 -9.44 -13.60 -10.86
C GLN A 139 -8.29 -12.85 -11.55
N THR A 140 -8.55 -11.66 -12.09
CA THR A 140 -7.53 -10.87 -12.78
C THR A 140 -7.56 -9.43 -12.28
N ILE A 141 -6.40 -8.93 -11.89
CA ILE A 141 -6.15 -7.52 -11.61
C ILE A 141 -5.28 -6.94 -12.74
N SER A 142 -5.46 -5.66 -13.04
CA SER A 142 -4.68 -5.00 -14.09
C SER A 142 -4.45 -3.54 -13.78
N SER A 143 -3.31 -3.01 -14.21
CA SER A 143 -2.96 -1.59 -14.12
C SER A 143 -2.37 -1.12 -15.45
N SER A 144 -2.53 0.17 -15.77
CA SER A 144 -2.06 0.76 -17.02
C SER A 144 -1.37 2.10 -16.79
N SER A 145 -0.28 2.38 -17.51
CA SER A 145 0.53 3.59 -17.34
C SER A 145 0.12 4.80 -18.19
N TYR A 146 -1.08 4.78 -18.80
CA TYR A 146 -1.49 5.79 -19.79
C TYR A 146 -1.45 7.22 -19.19
N GLY A 147 -0.51 8.06 -19.67
CA GLY A 147 -0.47 9.48 -19.31
C GLY A 147 -0.09 9.82 -17.87
N GLN A 148 0.34 8.85 -17.05
CA GLN A 148 0.99 9.15 -15.78
C GLN A 148 2.49 8.92 -15.93
N SER A 149 3.24 10.04 -15.96
CA SER A 149 4.64 10.00 -15.56
C SER A 149 4.69 9.23 -14.24
N PRO A 150 5.47 8.14 -14.13
CA PRO A 150 5.59 7.43 -12.88
C PRO A 150 6.14 8.44 -11.89
N THR A 151 5.32 8.86 -10.94
CA THR A 151 5.86 9.49 -9.75
C THR A 151 6.63 8.38 -9.05
N PRO A 152 7.96 8.43 -8.94
CA PRO A 152 8.63 7.62 -7.94
C PRO A 152 8.01 8.05 -6.61
N VAL A 153 7.11 7.24 -6.07
CA VAL A 153 6.73 7.36 -4.66
C VAL A 153 7.93 6.83 -3.91
N TYR A 154 8.91 7.71 -3.73
CA TYR A 154 9.99 7.50 -2.80
C TYR A 154 9.36 7.63 -1.42
N THR A 155 8.84 6.53 -0.86
CA THR A 155 8.49 6.48 0.56
C THR A 155 9.78 6.40 1.37
N ASN A 156 10.57 7.48 1.34
CA ASN A 156 11.50 7.81 2.42
C ASN A 156 10.71 8.45 3.56
N THR A 157 9.66 7.78 4.00
CA THR A 157 8.97 8.11 5.22
C THR A 157 9.16 6.91 6.12
N VAL A 158 10.12 7.03 7.04
CA VAL A 158 9.95 6.46 8.38
C VAL A 158 8.47 6.63 8.72
N PRO A 159 7.73 5.58 9.14
CA PRO A 159 6.32 5.73 9.46
C PRO A 159 6.19 6.84 10.51
N GLU A 160 5.83 8.04 10.06
CA GLU A 160 5.40 9.12 10.92
C GLU A 160 4.02 8.70 11.37
N PHE A 161 3.96 8.06 12.54
CA PHE A 161 2.70 7.93 13.27
C PHE A 161 2.18 9.35 13.51
N PRO A 162 1.12 9.83 12.84
CA PRO A 162 0.79 11.25 12.85
C PRO A 162 0.17 11.71 14.17
N LEU A 163 0.09 10.85 15.21
CA LEU A 163 -0.69 11.14 16.41
C LEU A 163 -0.12 10.56 17.71
N ALA A 164 1.17 10.21 17.79
CA ALA A 164 1.76 9.85 19.10
C ALA A 164 1.95 11.06 20.04
N GLY A 165 2.01 12.28 19.50
CA GLY A 165 2.31 13.49 20.29
C GLY A 165 1.12 14.15 21.00
N LEU A 166 -0.09 14.09 20.44
CA LEU A 166 -1.25 14.81 20.97
C LEU A 166 -2.15 13.97 21.88
N GLY A 167 -2.24 12.65 21.63
CA GLY A 167 -3.00 11.74 22.49
C GLY A 167 -2.40 11.63 23.90
N LEU A 168 -1.07 11.64 24.00
CA LEU A 168 -0.36 11.58 25.28
C LEU A 168 -0.59 12.85 26.12
N LEU A 169 -0.60 14.04 25.50
CA LEU A 169 -0.80 15.31 26.21
C LEU A 169 -2.23 15.48 26.73
N VAL A 170 -3.26 15.12 25.95
CA VAL A 170 -4.66 15.20 26.40
C VAL A 170 -4.94 14.19 27.52
N GLY A 171 -4.30 13.01 27.47
CA GLY A 171 -4.33 12.01 28.54
C GLY A 171 -3.72 12.52 29.84
N ILE A 172 -2.52 13.12 29.78
CA ILE A 172 -1.81 13.62 30.98
C ILE A 172 -2.56 14.81 31.61
N VAL A 173 -3.09 15.75 30.81
CA VAL A 173 -3.86 16.91 31.33
C VAL A 173 -5.15 16.45 32.02
N SER A 174 -5.85 15.48 31.45
CA SER A 174 -7.06 14.89 32.06
C SER A 174 -6.75 14.16 33.38
N LEU A 175 -5.66 13.40 33.43
CA LEU A 175 -5.24 12.66 34.63
C LEU A 175 -4.77 13.61 35.76
N VAL A 176 -4.14 14.73 35.41
CA VAL A 176 -3.77 15.80 36.35
C VAL A 176 -5.00 16.54 36.91
N LEU A 177 -6.04 16.76 36.11
CA LEU A 177 -7.30 17.38 36.59
C LEU A 177 -8.11 16.44 37.50
N ILE A 178 -8.14 15.14 37.21
CA ILE A 178 -8.83 14.13 38.04
C ILE A 178 -8.10 13.91 39.38
N SER A 179 -6.77 13.91 39.38
CA SER A 179 -5.97 13.78 40.62
C SER A 179 -6.08 15.02 41.52
N LYS A 180 -6.07 16.24 40.97
CA LYS A 180 -6.25 17.47 41.77
C LYS A 180 -7.62 17.57 42.42
N THR A 181 -8.68 17.15 41.73
CA THR A 181 -10.05 17.18 42.29
C THR A 181 -10.26 16.13 43.39
N SER A 182 -9.66 14.95 43.24
CA SER A 182 -9.67 13.89 44.27
C SER A 182 -8.92 14.31 45.55
N PHE A 183 -7.78 15.00 45.42
CA PHE A 183 -7.03 15.52 46.57
C PHE A 183 -7.79 16.63 47.34
N MET A 184 -8.51 17.51 46.63
CA MET A 184 -9.32 18.55 47.28
C MET A 184 -10.52 17.99 48.04
N LEU A 185 -11.11 16.89 47.57
CA LEU A 185 -12.19 16.20 48.28
C LEU A 185 -11.69 15.49 49.55
N GLN A 186 -10.46 14.98 49.55
CA GLN A 186 -9.86 14.36 50.74
C GLN A 186 -9.51 15.37 51.84
N LYS A 187 -9.13 16.61 51.47
CA LYS A 187 -8.89 17.70 52.43
C LYS A 187 -10.17 18.30 53.03
N SER A 188 -11.32 18.08 52.39
CA SER A 188 -12.63 18.53 52.92
C SER A 188 -13.24 17.55 53.92
N TYR A 189 -12.62 16.39 54.16
CA TYR A 189 -13.13 15.33 55.05
C TYR A 189 -12.22 15.08 56.28
N ASN A 190 -11.27 15.99 56.56
CA ASN A 190 -10.52 16.04 57.83
C ASN A 190 -10.56 17.46 58.38
#